data_AF-A0A7S1C088-F1
#
_entry.id   AF-A0A7S1C088-F1
#
_cell.length_a   1.000
_cell.length_b   1.000
_cell.length_c   1.000
_cell.angle_alpha   90.00
_cell.angle_beta   90.00
_cell.angle_gamma   90.00
#
_symmetry.space_group_name_H-M   'P 1'
#
loop_
_entity.id
_entity.type
_entity.pdbx_description
1 polymer ?
#
loop_
_entity_poly.entity_id
_entity_poly.type
_entity_poly.pdbx_seq_one_letter_code
_entity_poly.pdbx_strand_id
1 'polypeptide(L)'
;MTLCVPSGKHWGLSIRDVRGLPGRPATITNCGGGTATFDGQKEHPENGASRQSTPISIKNCTHLRLTGRYSSSATVNRGIVAENAPRHQHGVHVHGGSSDIEVDHIVSRNHGYGGIVIRTYPECGGNFSREEFSQNNTSVHDTIVSSVGGEGMYIGTSHYHRDEEGHVYGGSCPGETAAEASL
;
A
#
# COMPACT_ATOMS: atom_id res chain seq x y z
N MET A 1 -7.42 -6.15 -16.48
CA MET A 1 -6.29 -5.65 -17.31
C MET A 1 -4.99 -6.09 -16.64
N THR A 2 -3.88 -6.11 -17.37
CA THR A 2 -2.56 -6.36 -16.75
C THR A 2 -1.60 -5.23 -17.10
N LEU A 3 -1.09 -4.54 -16.09
CA LEU A 3 0.06 -3.65 -16.22
C LEU A 3 1.32 -4.42 -15.84
N CYS A 4 2.27 -4.40 -16.76
CA CYS A 4 3.54 -5.07 -16.61
C CYS A 4 4.63 -4.02 -16.42
N VAL A 5 5.41 -4.13 -15.34
CA VAL A 5 6.50 -3.21 -15.02
C VAL A 5 7.83 -3.81 -15.48
N PRO A 6 8.62 -3.09 -16.31
CA PRO A 6 9.94 -3.55 -16.70
C PRO A 6 10.85 -3.81 -15.50
N SER A 7 11.74 -4.79 -15.64
CA SER A 7 12.76 -5.08 -14.63
C SER A 7 13.71 -3.89 -14.45
N GLY A 8 14.29 -3.78 -13.25
CA GLY A 8 15.19 -2.69 -12.89
C GLY A 8 14.72 -1.92 -11.66
N LYS A 9 15.46 -0.86 -11.32
CA LYS A 9 15.26 -0.08 -10.11
C LYS A 9 14.54 1.25 -10.38
N HIS A 10 13.34 1.36 -9.84
CA HIS A 10 12.40 2.47 -9.96
C HIS A 10 12.35 3.29 -8.67
N TRP A 11 11.95 4.56 -8.79
CA TRP A 11 11.83 5.52 -7.68
C TRP A 11 10.59 5.29 -6.80
N GLY A 12 9.59 4.62 -7.35
CA GLY A 12 8.35 4.32 -6.66
C GLY A 12 7.25 3.98 -7.66
N LEU A 13 6.15 3.43 -7.15
CA LEU A 13 4.95 3.11 -7.91
C LEU A 13 3.76 3.71 -7.20
N SER A 14 3.05 4.61 -7.87
CA SER A 14 1.76 5.09 -7.39
C SER A 14 0.65 4.62 -8.32
N ILE A 15 -0.30 3.88 -7.76
CA ILE A 15 -1.48 3.38 -8.45
C ILE A 15 -2.69 4.07 -7.81
N ARG A 16 -3.50 4.74 -8.61
CA ARG A 16 -4.66 5.50 -8.12
C ARG A 16 -5.86 5.25 -9.01
N ASP A 17 -7.04 5.18 -8.39
CA ASP A 17 -8.33 5.21 -9.06
C ASP A 17 -8.55 4.04 -10.06
N VAL A 18 -7.84 2.93 -9.84
CA VAL A 18 -7.97 1.72 -10.66
C VAL A 18 -9.09 0.86 -10.14
N ARG A 19 -10.03 0.51 -11.02
CA ARG A 19 -11.16 -0.36 -10.71
C ARG A 19 -11.13 -1.58 -11.63
N GLY A 20 -10.89 -2.75 -11.05
CA GLY A 20 -11.12 -4.04 -11.70
C GLY A 20 -12.58 -4.46 -11.58
N LEU A 21 -12.83 -5.75 -11.82
CA LEU A 21 -14.15 -6.36 -11.62
C LEU A 21 -14.03 -7.60 -10.73
N PRO A 22 -15.11 -8.01 -10.05
CA PRO A 22 -15.16 -9.29 -9.34
C PRO A 22 -14.71 -10.45 -10.25
N GLY A 23 -13.77 -11.28 -9.78
CA GLY A 23 -13.18 -12.38 -10.55
C GLY A 23 -12.26 -11.97 -11.70
N ARG A 24 -12.11 -10.68 -11.99
CA ARG A 24 -11.26 -10.12 -13.05
C ARG A 24 -10.52 -8.87 -12.55
N PRO A 25 -9.61 -9.02 -11.56
CA PRO A 25 -8.91 -7.88 -11.00
C PRO A 25 -8.02 -7.19 -12.05
N ALA A 26 -7.72 -5.91 -11.82
CA ALA A 26 -6.59 -5.26 -12.46
C ALA A 26 -5.30 -5.82 -11.84
N THR A 27 -4.42 -6.39 -12.65
CA THR A 27 -3.17 -7.00 -12.17
C THR A 27 -2.00 -6.09 -12.47
N ILE A 28 -1.18 -5.81 -11.47
CA ILE A 28 0.10 -5.14 -11.59
C ILE A 28 1.19 -6.16 -11.31
N THR A 29 2.11 -6.36 -12.25
CA THR A 29 3.16 -7.39 -12.14
C THR A 29 4.45 -6.97 -12.84
N ASN A 30 5.53 -7.74 -12.69
CA ASN A 30 6.80 -7.52 -13.38
C ASN A 30 6.86 -8.23 -14.75
N CYS A 31 7.64 -7.64 -15.66
CA CYS A 31 7.82 -8.16 -17.02
C CYS A 31 8.88 -9.24 -17.14
N GLY A 32 8.60 -10.20 -18.03
CA GLY A 32 9.58 -11.19 -18.48
C GLY A 32 10.17 -12.08 -17.38
N GLY A 33 9.59 -12.09 -16.17
CA GLY A 33 10.11 -12.83 -15.02
C GLY A 33 11.32 -12.19 -14.34
N GLY A 34 11.78 -11.01 -14.77
CA GLY A 34 12.85 -10.27 -14.09
C GLY A 34 12.32 -9.37 -12.98
N THR A 35 13.18 -8.93 -12.06
CA THR A 35 12.76 -8.18 -10.87
C THR A 35 12.55 -6.69 -11.13
N ALA A 36 11.39 -6.16 -10.77
CA ALA A 36 11.11 -4.73 -10.66
C ALA A 36 11.23 -4.29 -9.19
N THR A 37 12.21 -3.44 -8.90
CA THR A 37 12.48 -2.93 -7.55
C THR A 37 12.03 -1.49 -7.45
N PHE A 38 11.24 -1.15 -6.44
CA PHE A 38 10.83 0.20 -6.10
C PHE A 38 11.54 0.63 -4.83
N ASP A 39 12.29 1.73 -4.91
CA ASP A 39 13.13 2.23 -3.81
C ASP A 39 12.66 3.61 -3.36
N GLY A 40 12.18 3.69 -2.11
CA GLY A 40 11.62 4.90 -1.50
C GLY A 40 12.63 5.97 -1.07
N GLN A 41 13.93 5.69 -1.22
CA GLN A 41 15.04 6.61 -0.95
C GLN A 41 15.72 7.11 -2.23
N LYS A 42 15.32 6.65 -3.42
CA LYS A 42 15.91 7.10 -4.68
C LYS A 42 15.62 8.60 -4.91
N GLU A 43 16.66 9.39 -5.07
CA GLU A 43 16.56 10.83 -5.37
C GLU A 43 15.85 11.08 -6.71
N HIS A 44 15.01 12.11 -6.77
CA HIS A 44 14.38 12.54 -8.02
C HIS A 44 15.41 13.29 -8.87
N PRO A 45 15.70 12.84 -10.10
CA PRO A 45 16.80 13.38 -10.90
C PRO A 45 16.60 14.86 -11.30
N GLU A 46 15.37 15.36 -11.25
CA GLU A 46 15.03 16.69 -11.77
C GLU A 46 15.01 17.79 -10.69
N ASN A 47 15.13 17.46 -9.41
CA ASN A 47 15.10 18.48 -8.35
C ASN A 47 15.93 18.17 -7.09
N GLY A 48 16.66 17.04 -7.02
CA GLY A 48 17.56 16.73 -5.90
C GLY A 48 16.88 16.62 -4.54
N ALA A 49 15.54 16.63 -4.49
CA ALA A 49 14.78 16.53 -3.26
C ALA A 49 14.65 15.05 -2.89
N SER A 50 15.09 14.68 -1.68
CA SER A 50 14.76 13.40 -1.07
C SER A 50 13.26 13.37 -0.78
N ARG A 51 12.47 12.95 -1.78
CA ARG A 51 11.05 12.67 -1.55
C ARG A 51 10.97 11.40 -0.75
N GLN A 52 10.82 11.56 0.57
CA GLN A 52 10.48 10.46 1.44
C GLN A 52 9.18 9.85 0.94
N SER A 53 9.26 8.66 0.34
CA SER A 53 8.11 8.06 -0.32
C SER A 53 7.92 6.63 0.13
N THR A 54 6.65 6.24 0.21
CA THR A 54 6.28 4.83 0.23
C THR A 54 6.66 4.26 -1.15
N PRO A 55 7.52 3.24 -1.24
CA PRO A 55 7.96 2.67 -2.52
C PRO A 55 6.81 2.21 -3.41
N ILE A 56 5.76 1.60 -2.84
CA ILE A 56 4.54 1.23 -3.57
C ILE A 56 3.33 1.77 -2.83
N SER A 57 2.60 2.70 -3.45
CA SER A 57 1.37 3.27 -2.91
C SER A 57 0.18 2.99 -3.83
N ILE A 58 -0.85 2.38 -3.28
CA ILE A 58 -2.13 2.07 -3.92
C ILE A 58 -3.20 2.88 -3.21
N LYS A 59 -3.92 3.74 -3.93
CA LYS A 59 -4.96 4.61 -3.36
C LYS A 59 -6.26 4.48 -4.13
N ASN A 60 -7.39 4.40 -3.44
CA ASN A 60 -8.73 4.40 -4.04
C ASN A 60 -8.88 3.36 -5.18
N CYS A 61 -8.45 2.13 -4.91
CA CYS A 61 -8.50 1.04 -5.88
C CYS A 61 -9.45 -0.06 -5.43
N THR A 62 -10.11 -0.72 -6.38
CA THR A 62 -10.99 -1.87 -6.12
C THR A 62 -10.71 -3.00 -7.09
N HIS A 63 -10.79 -4.25 -6.64
CA HIS A 63 -10.46 -5.45 -7.42
C HIS A 63 -9.08 -5.32 -8.08
N LEU A 64 -8.04 -5.15 -7.27
CA LEU A 64 -6.66 -4.99 -7.73
C LEU A 64 -5.75 -6.06 -7.12
N ARG A 65 -4.88 -6.62 -7.96
CA ARG A 65 -3.84 -7.56 -7.54
C ARG A 65 -2.46 -7.00 -7.83
N LEU A 66 -1.62 -6.89 -6.81
CA LEU A 66 -0.19 -6.60 -6.94
C LEU A 66 0.58 -7.91 -6.75
N THR A 67 1.22 -8.39 -7.80
CA THR A 67 1.86 -9.72 -7.79
C THR A 67 3.24 -9.74 -8.42
N GLY A 68 4.19 -10.39 -7.76
CA GLY A 68 5.48 -10.75 -8.37
C GLY A 68 5.38 -12.07 -9.13
N ARG A 69 5.61 -12.06 -10.44
CA ARG A 69 5.69 -13.30 -11.24
C ARG A 69 6.99 -14.05 -10.94
N TYR A 70 6.86 -15.33 -10.61
CA TYR A 70 7.97 -16.26 -10.44
C TYR A 70 8.76 -16.50 -11.74
N SER A 71 10.08 -16.49 -11.60
CA SER A 71 11.01 -17.18 -12.50
C SER A 71 11.27 -18.58 -11.94
N SER A 72 11.40 -19.61 -12.78
CA SER A 72 11.70 -20.99 -12.38
C SER A 72 13.09 -21.18 -11.74
N SER A 73 13.87 -20.11 -11.59
CA SER A 73 15.16 -20.10 -10.90
C SER A 73 14.96 -19.77 -9.42
N ALA A 74 15.21 -20.75 -8.55
CA ALA A 74 15.04 -20.67 -7.09
C ALA A 74 15.85 -19.55 -6.39
N THR A 75 16.79 -18.91 -7.09
CA THR A 75 17.66 -17.85 -6.55
C THR A 75 17.15 -16.42 -6.80
N VAL A 76 16.17 -16.22 -7.69
CA VAL A 76 15.56 -14.90 -7.99
C VAL A 76 14.08 -14.96 -7.65
N ASN A 77 13.79 -15.16 -6.37
CA ASN A 77 12.52 -15.77 -6.00
C ASN A 77 11.31 -14.83 -5.96
N ARG A 78 11.41 -13.54 -6.31
CA ARG A 78 10.27 -12.60 -6.29
C ARG A 78 10.42 -11.45 -7.30
N GLY A 79 9.40 -11.29 -8.13
CA GLY A 79 9.39 -10.39 -9.29
C GLY A 79 9.16 -8.92 -8.97
N ILE A 80 8.54 -8.59 -7.83
CA ILE A 80 8.40 -7.22 -7.35
C ILE A 80 9.04 -7.08 -5.96
N VAL A 81 9.81 -6.01 -5.79
CA VAL A 81 10.48 -5.66 -4.53
C VAL A 81 10.13 -4.21 -4.16
N ALA A 82 9.65 -3.98 -2.95
CA ALA A 82 9.59 -2.68 -2.30
C ALA A 82 10.74 -2.59 -1.29
N GLU A 83 11.59 -1.56 -1.38
CA GLU A 83 12.71 -1.38 -0.47
C GLU A 83 12.97 0.07 -0.04
N ASN A 84 13.68 0.21 1.08
CA ASN A 84 14.26 1.47 1.54
C ASN A 84 13.22 2.58 1.73
N ALA A 85 12.06 2.23 2.31
CA ALA A 85 11.12 3.27 2.72
C ALA A 85 11.75 4.03 3.90
N PRO A 86 11.79 5.37 3.88
CA PRO A 86 12.45 6.13 4.93
C PRO A 86 11.68 6.08 6.26
N ARG A 87 12.20 6.78 7.27
CA ARG A 87 11.61 6.83 8.61
C ARG A 87 10.11 7.19 8.55
N HIS A 88 9.29 6.50 9.33
CA HIS A 88 7.83 6.67 9.36
C HIS A 88 7.08 6.33 8.06
N GLN A 89 7.76 5.75 7.06
CA GLN A 89 7.12 5.31 5.81
C GLN A 89 6.99 3.78 5.74
N HIS A 90 6.06 3.34 4.90
CA HIS A 90 5.74 1.93 4.67
C HIS A 90 6.34 1.42 3.36
N GLY A 91 6.54 0.12 3.22
CA GLY A 91 6.98 -0.51 1.98
C GLY A 91 5.89 -0.55 0.90
N VAL A 92 4.81 -1.24 1.21
CA VAL A 92 3.57 -1.24 0.42
C VAL A 92 2.49 -0.58 1.25
N HIS A 93 1.84 0.45 0.72
CA HIS A 93 0.73 1.13 1.39
C HIS A 93 -0.51 1.17 0.51
N VAL A 94 -1.55 0.46 0.91
CA VAL A 94 -2.86 0.46 0.28
C VAL A 94 -3.83 1.25 1.17
N HIS A 95 -4.45 2.31 0.64
CA HIS A 95 -5.25 3.26 1.42
C HIS A 95 -6.32 3.98 0.59
N GLY A 96 -6.99 4.96 1.19
CA GLY A 96 -7.97 5.83 0.54
C GLY A 96 -9.20 5.09 0.03
N GLY A 97 -9.78 4.22 0.87
CA GLY A 97 -11.01 3.48 0.56
C GLY A 97 -10.80 2.27 -0.34
N SER A 98 -9.58 1.72 -0.38
CA SER A 98 -9.29 0.56 -1.22
C SER A 98 -9.83 -0.75 -0.62
N SER A 99 -10.50 -1.57 -1.43
CA SER A 99 -11.09 -2.87 -1.04
C SER A 99 -10.88 -3.90 -2.15
N ASP A 100 -11.03 -5.19 -1.85
CA ASP A 100 -10.89 -6.28 -2.82
C ASP A 100 -9.47 -6.29 -3.42
N ILE A 101 -8.49 -6.34 -2.52
CA ILE A 101 -7.06 -6.20 -2.83
C ILE A 101 -6.33 -7.50 -2.54
N GLU A 102 -5.55 -7.97 -3.51
CA GLU A 102 -4.62 -9.10 -3.34
C GLU A 102 -3.18 -8.59 -3.47
N VAL A 103 -2.34 -8.91 -2.48
CA VAL A 103 -0.90 -8.63 -2.52
C VAL A 103 -0.13 -9.94 -2.32
N ASP A 104 0.58 -10.38 -3.35
CA ASP A 104 1.23 -11.69 -3.33
C ASP A 104 2.61 -11.69 -4.01
N HIS A 105 3.48 -12.60 -3.57
CA HIS A 105 4.81 -12.79 -4.16
C HIS A 105 5.68 -11.53 -4.21
N ILE A 106 5.52 -10.63 -3.24
CA ILE A 106 6.30 -9.41 -3.09
C ILE A 106 7.43 -9.61 -2.08
N VAL A 107 8.54 -8.90 -2.23
CA VAL A 107 9.50 -8.67 -1.12
C VAL A 107 9.33 -7.23 -0.64
N SER A 108 9.09 -7.06 0.65
CA SER A 108 9.06 -5.77 1.32
C SER A 108 10.17 -5.75 2.39
N ARG A 109 11.19 -4.89 2.20
CA ARG A 109 12.35 -4.85 3.11
C ARG A 109 12.94 -3.48 3.37
N ASN A 110 13.65 -3.36 4.49
CA ASN A 110 14.42 -2.16 4.87
C ASN A 110 13.53 -0.92 4.95
N HIS A 111 12.42 -1.01 5.69
CA HIS A 111 11.46 0.09 5.81
C HIS A 111 11.55 0.75 7.18
N GLY A 112 11.46 2.07 7.22
CA GLY A 112 11.53 2.85 8.46
C GLY A 112 10.32 2.69 9.38
N TYR A 113 9.21 2.12 8.90
CA TYR A 113 8.06 1.78 9.74
C TYR A 113 7.37 0.48 9.31
N GLY A 114 6.36 0.52 8.42
CA GLY A 114 5.58 -0.66 8.08
C GLY A 114 6.13 -1.46 6.88
N GLY A 115 6.00 -2.78 6.90
CA GLY A 115 6.26 -3.62 5.72
C GLY A 115 5.13 -3.48 4.69
N ILE A 116 4.03 -4.17 4.94
CA ILE A 116 2.82 -4.11 4.12
C ILE A 116 1.67 -3.56 4.97
N VAL A 117 1.18 -2.40 4.57
CA VAL A 117 0.14 -1.67 5.29
C VAL A 117 -1.05 -1.50 4.37
N ILE A 118 -2.18 -2.12 4.71
CA ILE A 118 -3.42 -2.07 3.95
C ILE A 118 -4.49 -1.55 4.89
N ARG A 119 -4.64 -0.23 4.96
CA ARG A 119 -5.58 0.44 5.85
C ARG A 119 -6.02 1.77 5.29
N THR A 120 -7.24 2.15 5.61
CA THR A 120 -7.79 3.47 5.34
C THR A 120 -8.21 4.07 6.68
N TYR A 121 -7.78 5.30 6.97
CA TYR A 121 -8.30 6.03 8.12
C TYR A 121 -9.59 6.77 7.74
N PRO A 122 -10.53 6.94 8.68
CA PRO A 122 -11.62 7.88 8.51
C PRO A 122 -11.07 9.30 8.24
N GLU A 123 -11.75 10.01 7.35
CA GLU A 123 -11.45 11.40 6.99
C GLU A 123 -12.60 12.32 7.44
N CYS A 124 -12.35 13.63 7.47
CA CYS A 124 -13.42 14.60 7.71
C CYS A 124 -14.51 14.49 6.61
N GLY A 125 -15.72 14.90 6.93
CA GLY A 125 -16.93 14.74 6.12
C GLY A 125 -17.57 13.35 6.22
N GLY A 126 -17.10 12.49 7.13
CA GLY A 126 -17.61 11.13 7.31
C GLY A 126 -17.09 10.10 6.31
N ASN A 127 -16.16 10.50 5.44
CA ASN A 127 -15.56 9.59 4.47
C ASN A 127 -14.77 8.49 5.19
N PHE A 128 -14.96 7.27 4.72
CA PHE A 128 -14.31 6.07 5.27
C PHE A 128 -14.56 5.84 6.77
N SER A 129 -15.66 6.37 7.30
CA SER A 129 -16.22 5.93 8.57
C SER A 129 -16.56 4.44 8.50
N ARG A 130 -16.78 3.80 9.66
CA ARG A 130 -17.15 2.36 9.68
C ARG A 130 -18.51 2.10 9.02
N GLU A 131 -19.39 3.11 8.99
CA GLU A 131 -20.69 3.04 8.29
C GLU A 131 -20.52 3.12 6.77
N GLU A 132 -19.66 4.04 6.31
CA GLU A 132 -19.50 4.35 4.89
C GLU A 132 -18.53 3.39 4.18
N PHE A 133 -17.58 2.80 4.92
CA PHE A 133 -16.56 1.96 4.33
C PHE A 133 -16.19 0.77 5.19
N SER A 134 -16.16 -0.39 4.54
CA SER A 134 -15.58 -1.61 5.07
C SER A 134 -14.59 -2.17 4.06
N GLN A 135 -13.37 -2.44 4.53
CA GLN A 135 -12.34 -3.09 3.73
C GLN A 135 -12.64 -4.59 3.64
N ASN A 136 -13.06 -5.04 2.47
CA ASN A 136 -13.45 -6.43 2.23
C ASN A 136 -12.43 -7.15 1.33
N ASN A 137 -12.47 -8.49 1.34
CA ASN A 137 -11.76 -9.36 0.40
C ASN A 137 -10.28 -8.99 0.20
N THR A 138 -9.59 -8.68 1.31
CA THR A 138 -8.17 -8.35 1.30
C THR A 138 -7.36 -9.60 1.62
N SER A 139 -6.45 -9.97 0.73
CA SER A 139 -5.54 -11.11 0.93
C SER A 139 -4.08 -10.69 0.76
N VAL A 140 -3.24 -11.20 1.66
CA VAL A 140 -1.79 -11.04 1.58
C VAL A 140 -1.17 -12.41 1.80
N HIS A 141 -0.42 -12.92 0.82
CA HIS A 141 0.18 -14.25 0.90
C HIS A 141 1.49 -14.34 0.12
N ASP A 142 2.27 -15.41 0.37
CA ASP A 142 3.52 -15.75 -0.34
C ASP A 142 4.58 -14.64 -0.43
N THR A 143 4.49 -13.69 0.50
CA THR A 143 5.30 -12.49 0.54
C THR A 143 6.36 -12.60 1.63
N ILE A 144 7.53 -11.97 1.42
CA ILE A 144 8.52 -11.75 2.48
C ILE A 144 8.42 -10.32 2.97
N VAL A 145 8.33 -10.17 4.29
CA VAL A 145 8.56 -8.91 4.99
C VAL A 145 9.77 -9.08 5.90
N SER A 146 10.75 -8.19 5.82
CA SER A 146 11.97 -8.27 6.62
C SER A 146 12.57 -6.89 6.91
N SER A 147 13.28 -6.72 8.02
CA SER A 147 14.01 -5.48 8.33
C SER A 147 13.11 -4.23 8.30
N VAL A 148 12.05 -4.23 9.11
CA VAL A 148 11.13 -3.09 9.23
C VAL A 148 11.23 -2.48 10.63
N GLY A 149 11.10 -1.16 10.72
CA GLY A 149 11.22 -0.42 12.00
C GLY A 149 9.97 -0.47 12.90
N GLY A 150 8.82 -0.87 12.34
CA GLY A 150 7.54 -0.97 13.03
C GLY A 150 6.83 -2.29 12.71
N GLU A 151 5.59 -2.21 12.24
CA GLU A 151 4.76 -3.38 11.98
C GLU A 151 5.21 -4.13 10.72
N GLY A 152 5.34 -5.45 10.82
CA GLY A 152 5.54 -6.30 9.63
C GLY A 152 4.38 -6.14 8.64
N MET A 153 3.17 -6.32 9.14
CA MET A 153 1.93 -6.08 8.40
C MET A 153 0.91 -5.36 9.28
N TYR A 154 0.16 -4.43 8.69
CA TYR A 154 -0.97 -3.76 9.35
C TYR A 154 -2.13 -3.71 8.37
N ILE A 155 -3.15 -4.55 8.60
CA ILE A 155 -4.28 -4.77 7.69
C ILE A 155 -5.58 -4.40 8.41
N GLY A 156 -6.35 -3.50 7.81
CA GLY A 156 -7.49 -2.84 8.44
C GLY A 156 -7.03 -1.68 9.33
N THR A 157 -7.86 -0.65 9.47
CA THR A 157 -7.57 0.39 10.48
C THR A 157 -8.03 -0.09 11.85
N SER A 158 -7.24 0.24 12.87
CA SER A 158 -7.60 0.12 14.29
C SER A 158 -7.84 1.49 14.94
N HIS A 159 -7.72 2.57 14.17
CA HIS A 159 -7.90 3.94 14.67
C HIS A 159 -9.22 4.48 14.12
N TYR A 160 -10.26 4.31 14.92
CA TYR A 160 -11.59 4.88 14.68
C TYR A 160 -12.03 5.82 15.83
N HIS A 161 -11.11 6.14 16.74
CA HIS A 161 -11.43 6.87 17.97
C HIS A 161 -11.37 8.38 17.79
N ARG A 162 -12.24 9.05 18.55
CA ARG A 162 -12.17 10.48 18.86
C ARG A 162 -11.99 10.70 20.36
N ASP A 163 -11.44 11.85 20.69
CA ASP A 163 -11.65 12.60 21.93
C ASP A 163 -12.59 13.79 21.67
N GLU A 164 -12.94 14.56 22.70
CA GLU A 164 -13.85 15.72 22.62
C GLU A 164 -13.40 16.81 21.62
N GLU A 165 -12.14 16.74 21.16
CA GLU A 165 -11.48 17.70 20.27
C GLU A 165 -11.54 17.28 18.79
N GLY A 166 -12.12 16.11 18.50
CA GLY A 166 -12.41 15.65 17.15
C GLY A 166 -11.17 15.20 16.37
N HIS A 167 -10.12 14.74 17.05
CA HIS A 167 -8.90 14.26 16.39
C HIS A 167 -9.16 13.08 15.44
N VAL A 168 -8.55 13.16 14.25
CA VAL A 168 -8.45 12.07 13.27
C VAL A 168 -6.98 11.80 12.98
N TYR A 169 -6.65 10.66 12.34
CA TYR A 169 -5.25 10.40 12.01
C TYR A 169 -4.69 11.50 11.10
N GLY A 170 -3.72 12.26 11.62
CA GLY A 170 -3.07 13.35 10.88
C GLY A 170 -3.78 14.70 10.93
N GLY A 171 -4.81 14.88 11.76
CA GLY A 171 -5.51 16.17 11.90
C GLY A 171 -6.63 16.18 12.95
N SER A 172 -7.55 17.14 12.83
CA SER A 172 -8.80 17.18 13.59
C SER A 172 -9.95 17.60 12.68
N CYS A 173 -11.16 17.14 13.01
CA CYS A 173 -12.41 17.51 12.35
C CYS A 173 -13.37 18.15 13.38
N PRO A 174 -13.12 19.39 13.82
CA PRO A 174 -13.91 20.02 14.88
C PRO A 174 -15.39 20.12 14.50
N GLY A 175 -16.27 19.63 15.37
CA GLY A 175 -17.73 19.76 15.21
C GLY A 175 -18.39 18.76 14.26
N GLU A 176 -17.64 17.86 13.62
CA GLU A 176 -18.23 16.79 12.82
C GLU A 176 -18.48 15.56 13.68
N THR A 177 -19.60 14.83 13.49
CA THR A 177 -19.87 13.55 14.18
C THR A 177 -19.56 12.32 13.31
N ALA A 178 -19.50 12.47 11.99
CA ALA A 178 -19.52 11.35 11.03
C ALA A 178 -18.19 10.59 10.83
N ALA A 179 -17.05 11.07 11.34
CA ALA A 179 -15.76 10.38 11.18
C ALA A 179 -15.52 9.23 12.18
N GLU A 180 -16.54 8.81 12.92
CA GLU A 180 -16.47 7.74 13.91
C GLU A 180 -16.59 6.34 13.28
N ALA A 181 -16.09 5.32 13.98
CA ALA A 181 -16.69 3.99 13.84
C ALA A 181 -18.00 3.99 14.62
N SER A 182 -19.16 4.00 13.96
CA SER A 182 -20.36 3.59 14.68
C SER A 182 -20.29 2.09 14.95
N LEU A 183 -20.76 1.69 16.13
CA LEU A 183 -20.76 0.30 16.58
C LEU A 183 -21.97 -0.47 16.05
#